data_AF-A0A367UJK3-F1
#
_entry.id   AF-A0A367UJK3-F1
#
_cell.length_a   1.000
_cell.length_b   1.000
_cell.length_c   1.000
_cell.angle_alpha   90.00
_cell.angle_beta   90.00
_cell.angle_gamma   90.00
#
_symmetry.space_group_name_H-M   'P 1'
#
loop_
_entity.id
_entity.type
_entity.pdbx_description
1 polymer ?
#
loop_
_entity_poly.entity_id
_entity_poly.type
_entity_poly.pdbx_seq_one_letter_code
_entity_poly.pdbx_strand_id
1 'polypeptide(L)'
;MSVKLEKTGGISSVEQPTSPKGVNLGKTGDAGQSTPPVFDITLSELWEIDQVPACVYGVDVDEGLFDPREGVYEVGFLYKANETGLDEDLMDVMVSHASAKVEVILEIPANATDIVPSTIMAMAANLGVSVSLLPPGLGASRKEEKAYQKRLKEFCECYLGKKDFKKSLFPISSYLEYMFASKLRSTRGFKPSDPYIVERFVKTTTEEYSNRFKRKIKKVVYEAFGGSDGFRNFTLQVARKIQDMTEEKARKAAAKYALENQAANDSEQDTSEVAPAPSSEPKTEQEADGTQV
;
A
#
# COMPACT_ATOMS: atom_id res chain seq x y z
N MET A 1 32.48 57.53 9.86
CA MET A 1 31.19 57.72 9.17
C MET A 1 30.17 56.81 9.84
N SER A 2 29.25 57.43 10.56
CA SER A 2 28.15 56.79 11.28
C SER A 2 26.98 56.56 10.35
N VAL A 3 26.31 55.40 10.45
CA VAL A 3 24.86 55.33 10.22
C VAL A 3 24.27 54.41 11.28
N LYS A 4 23.51 55.02 12.18
CA LYS A 4 22.56 54.40 13.11
C LYS A 4 21.35 53.89 12.32
N LEU A 5 20.75 52.78 12.75
CA LEU A 5 19.32 52.54 12.55
C LEU A 5 18.69 52.15 13.89
N GLU A 6 17.65 52.91 14.22
CA GLU A 6 16.92 52.93 15.48
C GLU A 6 15.83 51.85 15.53
N LYS A 7 15.43 51.52 16.77
CA LYS A 7 14.22 50.79 17.12
C LYS A 7 13.00 51.72 17.10
N THR A 8 11.91 51.23 16.51
CA THR A 8 10.50 51.47 16.88
C THR A 8 9.76 50.15 16.60
N GLY A 9 8.80 49.60 17.33
CA GLY A 9 7.98 50.05 18.46
C GLY A 9 6.53 49.61 18.20
N GLY A 10 6.02 48.58 18.90
CA GLY A 10 4.61 48.16 18.98
C GLY A 10 4.01 47.57 17.68
N ILE A 11 3.04 46.64 17.66
CA ILE A 11 1.77 46.57 18.38
C ILE A 11 1.19 45.13 18.27
N SER A 12 0.52 44.71 19.34
CA SER A 12 -0.59 43.74 19.49
C SER A 12 -0.39 42.24 19.21
N SER A 13 -0.55 41.49 20.30
CA SER A 13 -0.99 40.11 20.39
C SER A 13 -2.25 39.86 19.54
N VAL A 14 -2.23 38.80 18.75
CA VAL A 14 -3.44 38.17 18.19
C VAL A 14 -3.45 36.74 18.74
N GLU A 15 -4.50 36.44 19.51
CA GLU A 15 -4.79 35.12 20.05
C GLU A 15 -4.89 34.11 18.91
N GLN A 16 -4.10 33.04 18.99
CA GLN A 16 -4.35 31.85 18.20
C GLN A 16 -5.54 31.09 18.81
N PRO A 17 -6.54 30.69 18.01
CA PRO A 17 -7.63 29.86 18.50
C PRO A 17 -7.07 28.49 18.92
N THR A 18 -7.26 28.16 20.20
CA THR A 18 -6.99 26.85 20.76
C THR A 18 -7.83 25.80 20.06
N SER A 19 -7.19 24.82 19.41
CA SER A 19 -7.86 23.63 18.90
C SER A 19 -8.54 22.87 20.05
N PRO A 20 -9.80 22.43 19.89
CA PRO A 20 -10.46 21.65 20.92
C PRO A 20 -9.76 20.29 21.11
N LYS A 21 -9.63 19.94 22.38
CA LYS A 21 -9.01 18.74 22.94
C LYS A 21 -9.55 17.46 22.30
N GLY A 22 -8.64 16.51 22.12
CA GLY A 22 -8.86 15.22 21.48
C GLY A 22 -10.03 14.45 22.09
N VAL A 23 -10.90 13.97 21.20
CA VAL A 23 -11.79 12.85 21.47
C VAL A 23 -10.97 11.58 21.28
N ASN A 24 -10.81 10.88 22.39
CA ASN A 24 -10.12 9.61 22.53
C ASN A 24 -11.02 8.52 21.93
N LEU A 25 -10.84 8.20 20.64
CA LEU A 25 -11.45 7.03 20.02
C LEU A 25 -10.54 5.83 20.28
N GLY A 26 -11.09 4.85 20.99
CA GLY A 26 -10.41 3.72 21.57
C GLY A 26 -9.53 2.95 20.59
N LYS A 27 -8.31 2.67 21.06
CA LYS A 27 -7.48 1.58 20.56
C LYS A 27 -8.15 0.26 20.92
N THR A 28 -8.76 -0.40 19.95
CA THR A 28 -8.99 -1.84 19.97
C THR A 28 -8.41 -2.41 18.68
N GLY A 29 -7.37 -3.20 18.84
CA GLY A 29 -6.61 -3.81 17.76
C GLY A 29 -5.18 -4.02 18.23
N ASP A 30 -4.94 -5.16 18.87
CA ASP A 30 -3.60 -5.66 19.19
C ASP A 30 -2.70 -5.53 17.96
N ALA A 31 -1.72 -4.63 18.03
CA ALA A 31 -0.59 -4.67 17.12
C ALA A 31 0.28 -5.85 17.57
N GLY A 32 -0.11 -7.06 17.16
CA GLY A 32 0.75 -8.22 17.23
C GLY A 32 2.10 -7.82 16.64
N GLN A 33 3.17 -7.99 17.41
CA GLN A 33 4.53 -7.70 16.96
C GLN A 33 4.76 -8.54 15.70
N SER A 34 4.68 -7.93 14.52
CA SER A 34 5.01 -8.62 13.28
C SER A 34 6.47 -9.01 13.38
N THR A 35 6.75 -10.31 13.34
CA THR A 35 8.10 -10.83 13.23
C THR A 35 8.83 -10.11 12.08
N PRO A 36 10.09 -9.68 12.26
CA PRO A 36 10.83 -9.06 11.18
C PRO A 36 10.93 -10.03 9.99
N PRO A 37 11.01 -9.51 8.76
CA PRO A 37 11.17 -10.36 7.59
C PRO A 37 12.47 -11.15 7.64
N VAL A 38 12.41 -12.38 7.14
CA VAL A 38 13.57 -13.27 7.00
C VAL A 38 14.08 -13.19 5.56
N PHE A 39 15.40 -13.27 5.38
CA PHE A 39 16.05 -13.16 4.07
C PHE A 39 17.02 -14.30 3.86
N ASP A 40 17.17 -14.71 2.60
CA ASP A 40 18.25 -15.55 2.09
C ASP A 40 18.32 -16.91 2.83
N ILE A 41 17.25 -17.70 2.67
CA ILE A 41 17.10 -19.05 3.22
C ILE A 41 16.69 -20.03 2.11
N THR A 42 16.74 -21.32 2.38
CA THR A 42 16.12 -22.32 1.49
C THR A 42 14.64 -22.50 1.81
N LEU A 43 13.91 -23.14 0.89
CA LEU A 43 12.50 -23.47 1.11
C LEU A 43 12.36 -24.54 2.20
N SER A 44 13.29 -25.50 2.28
CA SER A 44 13.35 -26.47 3.38
C SER A 44 13.57 -25.79 4.74
N GLU A 45 14.50 -24.85 4.85
CA GLU A 45 14.73 -24.06 6.06
C GLU A 45 13.48 -23.26 6.46
N LEU A 46 12.75 -22.71 5.50
CA LEU A 46 11.48 -22.03 5.77
C LEU A 46 10.47 -22.94 6.46
N TRP A 47 10.54 -24.27 6.32
CA TRP A 47 9.64 -25.21 7.00
C TRP A 47 10.11 -25.61 8.41
N GLU A 48 11.38 -25.44 8.71
CA GLU A 48 11.98 -25.78 10.01
C GLU A 48 11.87 -24.64 11.04
N ILE A 49 11.61 -23.41 10.61
CA ILE A 49 11.53 -22.26 11.53
C ILE A 49 10.34 -22.41 12.49
N ASP A 50 10.56 -22.45 13.81
CA ASP A 50 9.46 -22.56 14.77
C ASP A 50 8.49 -21.36 14.73
N GLN A 51 9.05 -20.14 14.68
CA GLN A 51 8.27 -18.90 14.62
C GLN A 51 8.17 -18.40 13.18
N VAL A 52 7.12 -18.82 12.47
CA VAL A 52 6.94 -18.53 11.04
C VAL A 52 6.92 -17.02 10.77
N PRO A 53 7.81 -16.50 9.91
CA PRO A 53 7.79 -15.09 9.55
C PRO A 53 6.63 -14.77 8.62
N ALA A 54 5.98 -13.62 8.82
CA ALA A 54 4.93 -13.14 7.92
C ALA A 54 5.45 -12.84 6.50
N CYS A 55 6.73 -12.46 6.38
CA CYS A 55 7.37 -12.07 5.13
C CYS A 55 8.74 -12.75 5.04
N VAL A 56 9.02 -13.38 3.91
CA VAL A 56 10.29 -14.08 3.66
C VAL A 56 10.79 -13.80 2.25
N TYR A 57 12.07 -13.54 2.06
CA TYR A 57 12.63 -13.16 0.75
C TYR A 57 13.94 -13.88 0.49
N GLY A 58 14.36 -13.98 -0.77
CA GLY A 58 15.57 -14.71 -1.12
C GLY A 58 15.46 -16.21 -0.91
N VAL A 59 14.25 -16.75 -1.03
CA VAL A 59 14.03 -18.19 -0.86
C VAL A 59 14.58 -18.93 -2.07
N ASP A 60 15.59 -19.76 -1.85
CA ASP A 60 16.04 -20.74 -2.84
C ASP A 60 15.15 -21.98 -2.81
N VAL A 61 14.64 -22.40 -3.98
CA VAL A 61 13.82 -23.61 -4.10
C VAL A 61 14.76 -24.79 -4.28
N ASP A 62 15.09 -25.42 -3.16
CA ASP A 62 15.96 -26.58 -3.05
C ASP A 62 15.18 -27.91 -3.08
N GLU A 63 13.91 -27.89 -2.66
CA GLU A 63 13.03 -29.05 -2.63
C GLU A 63 11.60 -28.72 -3.11
N GLY A 64 10.88 -29.73 -3.59
CA GLY A 64 9.49 -29.63 -4.08
C GLY A 64 8.46 -29.51 -2.96
N LEU A 65 8.61 -28.52 -2.07
CA LEU A 65 7.65 -28.22 -1.01
C LEU A 65 6.58 -27.25 -1.53
N PHE A 66 5.57 -27.80 -2.19
CA PHE A 66 4.58 -27.01 -2.91
C PHE A 66 3.53 -26.35 -2.01
N ASP A 67 3.25 -26.90 -0.83
CA ASP A 67 2.24 -26.34 0.06
C ASP A 67 2.76 -25.05 0.74
N PRO A 68 2.04 -23.92 0.65
CA PRO A 68 2.48 -22.69 1.29
C PRO A 68 2.43 -22.82 2.82
N ARG A 69 3.50 -22.37 3.49
CA ARG A 69 3.55 -22.42 4.96
C ARG A 69 2.55 -21.44 5.57
N GLU A 70 1.70 -21.92 6.47
CA GLU A 70 0.68 -21.10 7.14
C GLU A 70 1.33 -19.95 7.92
N GLY A 71 0.75 -18.75 7.79
CA GLY A 71 1.26 -17.52 8.41
C GLY A 71 2.20 -16.71 7.52
N VAL A 72 2.71 -17.27 6.41
CA VAL A 72 3.44 -16.51 5.39
C VAL A 72 2.44 -15.76 4.49
N TYR A 73 2.57 -14.44 4.40
CA TYR A 73 1.73 -13.58 3.57
C TYR A 73 2.45 -13.05 2.33
N GLU A 74 3.78 -12.95 2.37
CA GLU A 74 4.59 -12.51 1.25
C GLU A 74 5.88 -13.31 1.15
N VAL A 75 6.21 -13.79 -0.05
CA VAL A 75 7.40 -14.59 -0.34
C VAL A 75 8.15 -14.09 -1.58
N GLY A 76 9.47 -13.94 -1.46
CA GLY A 76 10.37 -13.70 -2.58
C GLY A 76 11.17 -14.94 -2.93
N PHE A 77 10.93 -15.56 -4.09
CA PHE A 77 11.69 -16.71 -4.58
C PHE A 77 12.80 -16.27 -5.53
N LEU A 78 14.00 -16.84 -5.36
CA LEU A 78 15.13 -16.60 -6.24
C LEU A 78 14.91 -17.25 -7.61
N TYR A 79 15.19 -16.49 -8.64
CA TYR A 79 15.14 -16.95 -10.02
C TYR A 79 16.14 -18.08 -10.23
N LYS A 80 15.64 -19.21 -10.71
CA LYS A 80 16.40 -20.39 -11.09
C LYS A 80 15.96 -20.83 -12.48
N ALA A 81 16.92 -21.13 -13.33
CA ALA A 81 16.67 -21.57 -14.69
C ALA A 81 17.48 -22.81 -15.02
N ASN A 82 16.89 -23.66 -15.86
CA ASN A 82 17.51 -24.84 -16.45
C ASN A 82 17.63 -24.65 -17.98
N GLU A 83 18.09 -25.68 -18.70
CA GLU A 83 18.27 -25.62 -20.16
C GLU A 83 16.98 -25.30 -20.94
N THR A 84 15.82 -25.59 -20.35
CA THR A 84 14.50 -25.41 -20.98
C THR A 84 13.80 -24.10 -20.62
N GLY A 85 14.30 -23.37 -19.63
CA GLY A 85 13.71 -22.11 -19.19
C GLY A 85 13.73 -21.95 -17.68
N LEU A 86 12.67 -21.33 -17.12
CA LEU A 86 12.51 -21.24 -15.67
C LEU A 86 12.37 -22.66 -15.10
N ASP A 87 13.00 -22.89 -13.95
CA ASP A 87 12.94 -24.17 -13.25
C ASP A 87 11.49 -24.58 -12.93
N GLU A 88 11.16 -25.86 -13.17
CA GLU A 88 9.78 -26.37 -13.06
C GLU A 88 9.30 -26.36 -11.60
N ASP A 89 10.14 -26.80 -10.66
CA ASP A 89 9.82 -26.79 -9.24
C ASP A 89 9.58 -25.36 -8.74
N LEU A 90 10.43 -24.40 -9.16
CA LEU A 90 10.21 -22.99 -8.88
C LEU A 90 8.86 -22.48 -9.41
N MET A 91 8.49 -22.84 -10.65
CA MET A 91 7.19 -22.45 -11.22
C MET A 91 6.01 -23.01 -10.41
N ASP A 92 6.05 -24.30 -10.08
CA ASP A 92 4.96 -24.97 -9.37
C ASP A 92 4.82 -24.44 -7.94
N VAL A 93 5.92 -24.20 -7.24
CA VAL A 93 5.94 -23.56 -5.92
C VAL A 93 5.32 -22.16 -5.98
N MET A 94 5.71 -21.35 -6.97
CA MET A 94 5.16 -20.00 -7.15
C MET A 94 3.65 -20.03 -7.44
N VAL A 95 3.19 -20.94 -8.30
CA VAL A 95 1.76 -21.11 -8.64
C VAL A 95 0.96 -21.49 -7.40
N SER A 96 1.48 -22.42 -6.60
CA SER A 96 0.81 -22.87 -5.37
C SER A 96 0.66 -21.73 -4.36
N HIS A 97 1.74 -20.98 -4.11
CA HIS A 97 1.73 -19.83 -3.20
C HIS A 97 0.80 -18.71 -3.68
N ALA A 98 0.84 -18.37 -4.96
CA ALA A 98 -0.06 -17.37 -5.54
C ALA A 98 -1.53 -17.81 -5.48
N SER A 99 -1.82 -19.11 -5.68
CA SER A 99 -3.16 -19.68 -5.59
C SER A 99 -3.72 -19.60 -4.17
N ALA A 100 -2.86 -19.80 -3.15
CA ALA A 100 -3.18 -19.63 -1.74
C ALA A 100 -3.26 -18.15 -1.28
N LYS A 101 -3.18 -17.19 -2.21
CA LYS A 101 -3.22 -15.74 -1.93
C LYS A 101 -2.02 -15.20 -1.15
N VAL A 102 -0.89 -15.90 -1.16
CA VAL A 102 0.39 -15.35 -0.74
C VAL A 102 0.88 -14.38 -1.83
N GLU A 103 1.37 -13.20 -1.44
CA GLU A 103 2.00 -12.29 -2.39
C GLU A 103 3.37 -12.84 -2.79
N VAL A 104 3.53 -13.17 -4.08
CA VAL A 104 4.74 -13.80 -4.60
C VAL A 104 5.57 -12.78 -5.41
N ILE A 105 6.87 -12.74 -5.14
CA ILE A 105 7.86 -11.95 -5.86
C ILE A 105 8.89 -12.90 -6.48
N LEU A 106 9.05 -12.86 -7.80
CA LEU A 106 10.19 -13.49 -8.47
C LEU A 106 11.40 -12.55 -8.39
N GLU A 107 12.39 -12.91 -7.58
CA GLU A 107 13.62 -12.16 -7.42
C GLU A 107 14.68 -12.61 -8.42
N ILE A 108 15.11 -11.72 -9.32
CA ILE A 108 16.08 -12.02 -10.37
C ILE A 108 17.44 -11.43 -9.96
N PRO A 109 18.42 -12.27 -9.59
CA PRO A 109 19.77 -11.83 -9.27
C PRO A 109 20.44 -11.08 -10.42
N ALA A 110 21.34 -10.15 -10.10
CA ALA A 110 22.05 -9.37 -11.12
C ALA A 110 22.92 -10.26 -12.03
N ASN A 111 23.47 -11.34 -11.49
CA ASN A 111 24.29 -12.33 -12.20
C ASN A 111 23.47 -13.33 -13.03
N ALA A 112 22.13 -13.36 -12.91
CA ALA A 112 21.30 -14.24 -13.73
C ALA A 112 21.53 -13.97 -15.22
N THR A 113 21.76 -15.03 -16.00
CA THR A 113 21.96 -14.98 -17.45
C THR A 113 20.67 -15.36 -18.18
N ASP A 114 20.66 -15.16 -19.51
CA ASP A 114 19.58 -15.65 -20.40
C ASP A 114 18.17 -15.12 -20.09
N ILE A 115 18.10 -14.02 -19.33
CA ILE A 115 16.87 -13.32 -19.03
C ILE A 115 16.37 -12.56 -20.26
N VAL A 116 15.23 -12.98 -20.79
CA VAL A 116 14.48 -12.23 -21.81
C VAL A 116 13.34 -11.45 -21.15
N PRO A 117 13.42 -10.10 -21.05
CA PRO A 117 12.47 -9.30 -20.28
C PRO A 117 11.01 -9.48 -20.69
N SER A 118 10.72 -9.58 -21.99
CA SER A 118 9.35 -9.76 -22.50
C SER A 118 8.73 -11.09 -22.05
N THR A 119 9.52 -12.17 -22.06
CA THR A 119 9.13 -13.51 -21.62
C THR A 119 8.87 -13.53 -20.13
N ILE A 120 9.80 -13.02 -19.31
CA ILE A 120 9.62 -12.93 -17.86
C ILE A 120 8.38 -12.10 -17.51
N MET A 121 8.20 -10.95 -18.14
CA MET A 121 7.04 -10.10 -17.91
C MET A 121 5.73 -10.74 -18.40
N ALA A 122 5.76 -11.71 -19.32
CA ALA A 122 4.55 -12.41 -19.78
C ALA A 122 4.18 -13.52 -18.81
N MET A 123 5.16 -14.33 -18.44
CA MET A 123 5.02 -15.35 -17.40
C MET A 123 4.53 -14.72 -16.09
N ALA A 124 5.19 -13.67 -15.59
CA ALA A 124 4.80 -13.04 -14.34
C ALA A 124 3.38 -12.46 -14.38
N ALA A 125 2.93 -11.93 -15.53
CA ALA A 125 1.56 -11.49 -15.73
C ALA A 125 0.56 -12.65 -15.62
N ASN A 126 0.86 -13.78 -16.25
CA ASN A 126 0.02 -14.97 -16.27
C ASN A 126 -0.07 -15.63 -14.89
N LEU A 127 1.05 -15.71 -14.18
CA LEU A 127 1.12 -16.26 -12.83
C LEU A 127 0.55 -15.30 -11.76
N GLY A 128 0.38 -14.03 -12.11
CA GLY A 128 -0.06 -13.01 -11.15
C GLY A 128 0.98 -12.74 -10.06
N VAL A 129 2.26 -12.75 -10.41
CA VAL A 129 3.37 -12.53 -9.47
C VAL A 129 4.08 -11.21 -9.74
N SER A 130 4.66 -10.62 -8.71
CA SER A 130 5.55 -9.47 -8.84
C SER A 130 6.94 -9.92 -9.30
N VAL A 131 7.71 -9.00 -9.87
CA VAL A 131 9.09 -9.26 -10.29
C VAL A 131 10.00 -8.26 -9.60
N SER A 132 11.16 -8.71 -9.14
CA SER A 132 12.19 -7.86 -8.56
C SER A 132 13.52 -8.09 -9.24
N LEU A 133 14.12 -7.02 -9.74
CA LEU A 133 15.44 -7.06 -10.36
C LEU A 133 16.46 -6.68 -9.29
N LEU A 134 17.19 -7.65 -8.76
CA LEU A 134 18.13 -7.39 -7.67
C LEU A 134 19.40 -6.70 -8.19
N PRO A 135 19.93 -5.69 -7.49
CA PRO A 135 21.18 -5.03 -7.86
C PRO A 135 22.39 -5.97 -7.62
N PRO A 136 23.54 -5.73 -8.28
CA PRO A 136 24.74 -6.55 -8.11
C PRO A 136 25.44 -6.39 -6.74
N GLY A 137 24.84 -5.65 -5.79
CA GLY A 137 25.40 -5.42 -4.47
C GLY A 137 26.49 -4.35 -4.39
N LEU A 138 26.99 -4.12 -3.17
CA LEU A 138 28.11 -3.23 -2.90
C LEU A 138 29.41 -3.85 -3.42
N GLY A 139 30.28 -3.03 -4.00
CA GLY A 139 31.56 -3.48 -4.56
C GLY A 139 31.50 -4.01 -5.99
N ALA A 140 30.31 -4.03 -6.61
CA ALA A 140 30.14 -4.39 -8.01
C ALA A 140 31.03 -3.56 -8.95
N SER A 141 31.58 -4.21 -9.97
CA SER A 141 32.35 -3.54 -11.01
C SER A 141 31.47 -2.62 -11.84
N ARG A 142 32.08 -1.61 -12.48
CA ARG A 142 31.36 -0.72 -13.40
C ARG A 142 30.75 -1.45 -14.60
N LYS A 143 31.25 -2.64 -14.95
CA LYS A 143 30.69 -3.49 -16.00
C LYS A 143 29.37 -4.11 -15.55
N GLU A 144 29.33 -4.69 -14.36
CA GLU A 144 28.13 -5.26 -13.75
C GLU A 144 27.06 -4.19 -13.52
N GLU A 145 27.46 -3.03 -13.00
CA GLU A 145 26.56 -1.89 -12.83
C GLU A 145 25.89 -1.47 -14.14
N LYS A 146 26.66 -1.42 -15.24
CA LYS A 146 26.14 -1.07 -16.57
C LYS A 146 25.22 -2.15 -17.12
N ALA A 147 25.54 -3.42 -16.91
CA ALA A 147 24.70 -4.55 -17.34
C ALA A 147 23.34 -4.51 -16.62
N TYR A 148 23.34 -4.33 -15.30
CA TYR A 148 22.12 -4.17 -14.53
C TYR A 148 21.29 -2.95 -14.98
N GLN A 149 21.93 -1.81 -15.22
CA GLN A 149 21.24 -0.63 -15.74
C GLN A 149 20.63 -0.84 -17.14
N LYS A 150 21.26 -1.66 -17.98
CA LYS A 150 20.72 -2.03 -19.30
C LYS A 150 19.47 -2.91 -19.10
N ARG A 151 19.56 -3.92 -18.23
CA ARG A 151 18.42 -4.79 -17.87
C ARG A 151 17.23 -3.99 -17.33
N LEU A 152 17.47 -3.07 -16.38
CA LEU A 152 16.43 -2.17 -15.86
C LEU A 152 15.74 -1.36 -16.96
N LYS A 153 16.50 -0.87 -17.95
CA LYS A 153 15.94 -0.13 -19.08
C LYS A 153 14.98 -1.02 -19.89
N GLU A 154 15.43 -2.22 -20.26
CA GLU A 154 14.65 -3.15 -21.10
C GLU A 154 13.37 -3.62 -20.39
N PHE A 155 13.46 -3.92 -19.09
CA PHE A 155 12.30 -4.25 -18.27
C PHE A 155 11.35 -3.06 -18.12
N CYS A 156 11.86 -1.84 -17.96
CA CYS A 156 11.02 -0.63 -17.89
C CYS A 156 10.28 -0.39 -19.21
N GLU A 157 10.94 -0.58 -20.36
CA GLU A 157 10.32 -0.50 -21.68
C GLU A 157 9.20 -1.55 -21.83
N CYS A 158 9.44 -2.80 -21.41
CA CYS A 158 8.42 -3.85 -21.43
C CYS A 158 7.25 -3.53 -20.50
N TYR A 159 7.53 -3.05 -19.28
CA TYR A 159 6.52 -2.72 -18.27
C TYR A 159 5.59 -1.60 -18.74
N LEU A 160 6.13 -0.52 -19.29
CA LEU A 160 5.33 0.59 -19.80
C LEU A 160 4.56 0.23 -21.08
N GLY A 161 5.06 -0.73 -21.86
CA GLY A 161 4.38 -1.24 -23.05
C GLY A 161 3.21 -2.19 -22.76
N LYS A 162 3.17 -2.84 -21.59
CA LYS A 162 2.11 -3.78 -21.21
C LYS A 162 1.01 -3.08 -20.42
N LYS A 163 -0.22 -3.11 -20.94
CA LYS A 163 -1.40 -2.53 -20.26
C LYS A 163 -1.95 -3.41 -19.14
N ASP A 164 -1.63 -4.70 -19.15
CA ASP A 164 -2.36 -5.71 -18.38
C ASP A 164 -1.55 -6.26 -17.19
N PHE A 165 -0.32 -5.81 -17.01
CA PHE A 165 0.51 -6.21 -15.87
C PHE A 165 0.08 -5.45 -14.61
N LYS A 166 -0.52 -6.16 -13.66
CA LYS A 166 -1.15 -5.57 -12.45
C LYS A 166 -0.28 -5.66 -11.19
N LYS A 167 0.86 -6.35 -11.27
CA LYS A 167 1.76 -6.60 -10.14
C LYS A 167 2.92 -5.61 -10.14
N SER A 168 3.78 -5.69 -9.13
CA SER A 168 4.92 -4.79 -8.97
C SER A 168 6.11 -5.26 -9.80
N LEU A 169 6.93 -4.30 -10.26
CA LEU A 169 8.21 -4.54 -10.92
C LEU A 169 9.28 -3.73 -10.20
N PHE A 170 9.96 -4.32 -9.23
CA PHE A 170 10.96 -3.64 -8.42
C PHE A 170 12.31 -3.54 -9.16
N PRO A 171 13.03 -2.40 -9.05
CA PRO A 171 12.68 -1.17 -8.34
C PRO A 171 11.90 -0.15 -9.20
N ILE A 172 11.48 -0.52 -10.40
CA ILE A 172 10.88 0.39 -11.40
C ILE A 172 9.54 0.95 -10.92
N SER A 173 8.61 0.11 -10.44
CA SER A 173 7.30 0.53 -9.94
C SER A 173 7.44 1.49 -8.76
N SER A 174 8.25 1.16 -7.76
CA SER A 174 8.50 2.05 -6.60
C SER A 174 9.09 3.40 -7.01
N TYR A 175 9.98 3.41 -8.00
CA TYR A 175 10.52 4.68 -8.49
C TYR A 175 9.48 5.47 -9.31
N LEU A 176 8.61 4.80 -10.05
CA LEU A 176 7.52 5.43 -10.78
C LEU A 176 6.49 6.05 -9.81
N GLU A 177 6.15 5.37 -8.72
CA GLU A 177 5.34 5.90 -7.63
C GLU A 177 5.97 7.16 -7.02
N TYR A 178 7.27 7.13 -6.75
CA TYR A 178 8.01 8.31 -6.31
C TYR A 178 7.92 9.44 -7.34
N MET A 179 8.05 9.14 -8.63
CA MET A 179 7.93 10.14 -9.70
C MET A 179 6.53 10.77 -9.71
N PHE A 180 5.46 9.98 -9.58
CA PHE A 180 4.09 10.50 -9.46
C PHE A 180 3.93 11.38 -8.22
N ALA A 181 4.33 10.87 -7.05
CA ALA A 181 4.22 11.60 -5.79
C ALA A 181 4.97 12.95 -5.85
N SER A 182 6.13 13.00 -6.52
CA SER A 182 6.92 14.22 -6.70
C SER A 182 6.23 15.32 -7.51
N LYS A 183 5.19 14.99 -8.29
CA LYS A 183 4.39 15.97 -9.03
C LYS A 183 3.20 16.49 -8.24
N LEU A 184 2.76 15.75 -7.23
CA LEU A 184 1.56 16.06 -6.45
C LEU A 184 1.89 16.74 -5.12
N ARG A 185 3.05 16.43 -4.51
CA ARG A 185 3.46 16.97 -3.21
C ARG A 185 4.98 17.14 -3.13
N SER A 186 5.41 17.91 -2.12
CA SER A 186 6.82 17.94 -1.73
C SER A 186 7.28 16.55 -1.28
N THR A 187 8.43 16.10 -1.80
CA THR A 187 9.04 14.82 -1.43
C THR A 187 10.14 14.97 -0.38
N ARG A 188 10.24 16.14 0.26
CA ARG A 188 11.26 16.38 1.30
C ARG A 188 11.05 15.40 2.45
N GLY A 189 12.05 14.55 2.70
CA GLY A 189 12.01 13.53 3.76
C GLY A 189 11.37 12.20 3.35
N PHE A 190 10.97 12.02 2.09
CA PHE A 190 10.46 10.73 1.61
C PHE A 190 11.59 9.69 1.59
N LYS A 191 11.50 8.69 2.45
CA LYS A 191 12.41 7.54 2.52
C LYS A 191 11.60 6.26 2.39
N PRO A 192 12.12 5.22 1.72
CA PRO A 192 11.49 3.91 1.75
C PRO A 192 11.40 3.43 3.21
N SER A 193 10.20 3.03 3.62
CA SER A 193 9.94 2.39 4.92
C SER A 193 9.70 0.89 4.78
N ASP A 194 9.48 0.42 3.55
CA ASP A 194 9.30 -0.97 3.21
C ASP A 194 10.61 -1.75 3.52
N PRO A 195 10.56 -2.76 4.41
CA PRO A 195 11.73 -3.56 4.77
C PRO A 195 12.39 -4.25 3.57
N TYR A 196 11.59 -4.73 2.62
CA TYR A 196 12.07 -5.38 1.40
C TYR A 196 12.92 -4.42 0.58
N ILE A 197 12.41 -3.21 0.34
CA ILE A 197 13.12 -2.18 -0.43
C ILE A 197 14.40 -1.74 0.29
N VAL A 198 14.33 -1.58 1.61
CA VAL A 198 15.48 -1.18 2.41
C VAL A 198 16.58 -2.23 2.30
N GLU A 199 16.26 -3.51 2.49
CA GLU A 199 17.25 -4.60 2.45
C GLU A 199 17.78 -4.82 1.04
N ARG A 200 16.91 -5.04 0.05
CA ARG A 200 17.32 -5.44 -1.30
C ARG A 200 17.92 -4.32 -2.14
N PHE A 201 17.60 -3.05 -1.86
CA PHE A 201 18.03 -1.93 -2.71
C PHE A 201 18.77 -0.82 -1.97
N VAL A 202 18.32 -0.40 -0.78
CA VAL A 202 18.93 0.74 -0.09
C VAL A 202 20.27 0.35 0.52
N LYS A 203 20.34 -0.80 1.21
CA LYS A 203 21.58 -1.27 1.86
C LYS A 203 22.59 -1.83 0.87
N THR A 204 22.14 -2.34 -0.28
CA THR A 204 22.98 -3.03 -1.27
C THR A 204 23.51 -2.10 -2.36
N THR A 205 23.13 -0.82 -2.37
CA THR A 205 23.57 0.14 -3.39
C THR A 205 24.05 1.46 -2.79
N THR A 206 25.06 2.06 -3.41
CA THR A 206 25.46 3.43 -3.04
C THR A 206 24.47 4.45 -3.59
N GLU A 207 24.35 5.61 -2.94
CA GLU A 207 23.47 6.68 -3.41
C GLU A 207 23.83 7.14 -4.84
N GLU A 208 25.13 7.24 -5.14
CA GLU A 208 25.60 7.62 -6.46
C GLU A 208 25.15 6.61 -7.53
N TYR A 209 25.27 5.31 -7.25
CA TYR A 209 24.78 4.26 -8.13
C TYR A 209 23.26 4.29 -8.28
N SER A 210 22.53 4.50 -7.17
CA SER A 210 21.09 4.67 -7.16
C SER A 210 20.63 5.80 -8.10
N ASN A 211 21.29 6.94 -8.02
CA ASN A 211 21.02 8.10 -8.86
C ASN A 211 21.35 7.86 -10.34
N ARG A 212 22.31 6.98 -10.67
CA ARG A 212 22.59 6.60 -12.07
C ARG A 212 21.44 5.82 -12.69
N PHE A 213 20.92 4.78 -12.04
CA PHE A 213 19.83 3.99 -12.62
C PHE A 213 18.49 4.75 -12.60
N LYS A 214 18.20 5.52 -11.55
CA LYS A 214 17.01 6.39 -11.47
C LYS A 214 16.94 7.35 -12.67
N ARG A 215 18.07 7.96 -13.05
CA ARG A 215 18.14 8.82 -14.26
C ARG A 215 17.80 8.07 -15.54
N LYS A 216 18.24 6.81 -15.69
CA LYS A 216 17.92 5.99 -16.86
C LYS A 216 16.44 5.63 -16.92
N ILE A 217 15.86 5.14 -15.82
CA ILE A 217 14.43 4.82 -15.74
C ILE A 217 13.60 6.09 -16.01
N LYS A 218 13.94 7.21 -15.38
CA LYS A 218 13.25 8.50 -15.59
C LYS A 218 13.22 8.91 -17.06
N LYS A 219 14.32 8.71 -17.79
CA LYS A 219 14.40 9.02 -19.22
C LYS A 219 13.40 8.17 -20.01
N VAL A 220 13.41 6.85 -19.80
CA VAL A 220 12.48 5.91 -20.47
C VAL A 220 11.02 6.27 -20.17
N VAL A 221 10.71 6.52 -18.89
CA VAL A 221 9.36 6.94 -18.48
C VAL A 221 8.97 8.22 -19.20
N TYR A 222 9.78 9.27 -19.16
CA TYR A 222 9.44 10.51 -19.85
C TYR A 222 9.26 10.31 -21.36
N GLU A 223 10.08 9.52 -22.01
CA GLU A 223 9.91 9.19 -23.44
C GLU A 223 8.55 8.52 -23.70
N ALA A 224 8.15 7.56 -22.88
CA ALA A 224 6.85 6.87 -23.01
C ALA A 224 5.63 7.79 -22.83
N PHE A 225 5.77 8.87 -22.05
CA PHE A 225 4.68 9.82 -21.78
C PHE A 225 4.74 11.10 -22.61
N GLY A 226 5.59 11.17 -23.65
CA GLY A 226 5.71 12.37 -24.51
C GLY A 226 6.49 13.52 -23.87
N GLY A 227 7.43 13.19 -22.98
CA GLY A 227 8.30 14.12 -22.27
C GLY A 227 7.88 14.39 -20.82
N SER A 228 8.65 15.25 -20.14
CA SER A 228 8.38 15.62 -18.74
C SER A 228 7.01 16.30 -18.56
N ASP A 229 6.59 17.11 -19.53
CA ASP A 229 5.29 17.81 -19.49
C ASP A 229 4.13 16.86 -19.76
N GLY A 230 4.28 15.94 -20.71
CA GLY A 230 3.30 14.89 -20.95
C GLY A 230 3.10 14.00 -19.72
N PHE A 231 4.19 13.60 -19.06
CA PHE A 231 4.13 12.87 -17.78
C PHE A 231 3.42 13.67 -16.68
N ARG A 232 3.71 14.98 -16.54
CA ARG A 232 3.05 15.85 -15.56
C ARG A 232 1.55 15.95 -15.83
N ASN A 233 1.16 16.17 -17.08
CA ASN A 233 -0.24 16.29 -17.47
C ASN A 233 -1.01 14.99 -17.19
N PHE A 234 -0.42 13.84 -17.56
CA PHE A 234 -0.97 12.53 -17.23
C PHE A 234 -1.16 12.37 -15.71
N THR A 235 -0.15 12.70 -14.91
CA THR A 235 -0.21 12.59 -13.44
C THR A 235 -1.35 13.42 -12.85
N LEU A 236 -1.52 14.66 -13.31
CA LEU A 236 -2.60 15.54 -12.84
C LEU A 236 -3.99 15.03 -13.26
N GLN A 237 -4.12 14.46 -14.45
CA GLN A 237 -5.38 13.87 -14.90
C GLN A 237 -5.76 12.64 -14.06
N VAL A 238 -4.79 11.78 -13.76
CA VAL A 238 -5.01 10.63 -12.85
C VAL A 238 -5.43 11.12 -11.47
N ALA A 239 -4.75 12.11 -10.90
CA ALA A 239 -5.10 12.67 -9.60
C ALA A 239 -6.52 13.27 -9.57
N ARG A 240 -6.91 14.02 -10.61
CA ARG A 240 -8.28 14.53 -10.77
C ARG A 240 -9.30 13.41 -10.85
N LYS A 241 -9.05 12.39 -11.67
CA LYS A 241 -9.96 11.25 -11.79
C LYS A 241 -10.12 10.50 -10.46
N ILE A 242 -9.04 10.34 -9.68
CA ILE A 242 -9.10 9.75 -8.34
C ILE A 242 -9.95 10.64 -7.41
N GLN A 243 -9.77 11.95 -7.46
CA GLN A 243 -10.57 12.90 -6.68
C GLN A 243 -12.06 12.78 -7.03
N ASP A 244 -12.41 12.81 -8.32
CA ASP A 244 -13.79 12.71 -8.80
C ASP A 244 -14.44 11.39 -8.33
N MET A 245 -13.73 10.27 -8.47
CA MET A 245 -14.21 8.96 -8.02
C MET A 245 -14.36 8.88 -6.49
N THR A 246 -13.48 9.54 -5.75
CA THR A 246 -13.53 9.58 -4.28
C THR A 246 -14.71 10.41 -3.80
N GLU A 247 -14.96 11.56 -4.43
CA GLU A 247 -16.10 12.42 -4.13
C GLU A 247 -17.43 11.71 -4.44
N GLU A 248 -17.52 11.00 -5.57
CA GLU A 248 -18.71 10.21 -5.92
C GLU A 248 -18.98 9.12 -4.87
N LYS A 249 -17.95 8.37 -4.46
CA LYS A 249 -18.07 7.34 -3.42
C LYS A 249 -18.48 7.93 -2.08
N ALA A 250 -17.89 9.05 -1.67
CA ALA A 250 -18.23 9.73 -0.43
C ALA A 250 -19.68 10.23 -0.45
N ARG A 251 -20.15 10.82 -1.56
CA ARG A 251 -21.54 11.25 -1.73
C ARG A 251 -22.52 10.07 -1.66
N LYS A 252 -22.21 8.95 -2.30
CA LYS A 252 -23.03 7.72 -2.23
C LYS A 252 -23.09 7.17 -0.80
N ALA A 253 -21.96 7.14 -0.09
CA ALA A 253 -21.91 6.70 1.30
C ALA A 253 -22.72 7.62 2.23
N ALA A 254 -22.60 8.94 2.07
CA ALA A 254 -23.35 9.92 2.85
C ALA A 254 -24.86 9.84 2.59
N ALA A 255 -25.29 9.66 1.33
CA ALA A 255 -26.70 9.48 0.99
C ALA A 255 -27.26 8.18 1.59
N LYS A 256 -26.49 7.09 1.55
CA LYS A 256 -26.86 5.82 2.19
C LYS A 256 -27.03 5.97 3.71
N TYR A 257 -26.07 6.61 4.38
CA TYR A 257 -26.14 6.89 5.81
C TYR A 257 -27.34 7.78 6.19
N ALA A 258 -27.64 8.80 5.38
CA ALA A 258 -28.80 9.66 5.59
C ALA A 258 -30.14 8.89 5.46
N LEU A 259 -30.25 7.98 4.48
CA LEU A 259 -31.42 7.11 4.30
C LEU A 259 -31.57 6.10 5.45
N GLU A 260 -30.47 5.48 5.90
CA GLU A 260 -30.48 4.53 7.02
C GLU A 260 -30.90 5.22 8.33
N ASN A 261 -30.46 6.45 8.57
CA ASN A 261 -30.86 7.21 9.76
C ASN A 261 -32.28 7.79 9.67
N GLN A 262 -32.78 8.11 8.48
CA GLN A 262 -34.20 8.47 8.30
C GLN A 262 -35.10 7.26 8.56
N ALA A 263 -34.75 6.08 8.04
CA ALA A 263 -35.51 4.85 8.28
C ALA A 263 -35.51 4.43 9.77
N ALA A 264 -34.42 4.69 10.51
CA ALA A 264 -34.35 4.45 11.95
C ALA A 264 -35.25 5.43 12.75
N ASN A 265 -35.31 6.71 12.35
CA ASN A 265 -36.17 7.69 13.02
C ASN A 265 -37.66 7.50 12.70
N ASP A 266 -38.00 7.07 11.49
CA ASP A 266 -39.40 6.82 11.09
C ASP A 266 -39.96 5.54 11.74
N SER A 267 -39.10 4.61 12.16
CA SER A 267 -39.52 3.38 12.88
C SER A 267 -39.69 3.57 14.40
N GLU A 268 -39.18 4.66 14.98
CA GLU A 268 -39.39 5.00 16.40
C GLU A 268 -40.66 5.85 16.65
N GLN A 269 -41.26 6.45 15.60
CA GLN A 269 -42.48 7.26 15.74
C GLN A 269 -43.79 6.48 15.69
N ASP A 270 -43.78 5.18 15.35
CA ASP A 270 -45.00 4.37 15.17
C ASP A 270 -45.42 3.56 16.41
N THR A 271 -44.78 3.79 17.58
CA THR A 271 -45.14 3.11 18.85
C THR A 271 -45.76 4.00 19.93
N SER A 272 -46.05 5.28 19.66
CA SER A 272 -46.84 6.11 20.58
C SER A 272 -48.35 5.92 20.37
N GLU A 273 -48.84 4.72 20.67
CA GLU A 273 -50.25 4.38 20.78
C GLU A 273 -50.84 5.04 22.05
N VAL A 274 -51.59 6.12 21.82
CA VAL A 274 -52.77 6.61 22.56
C VAL A 274 -52.85 6.25 24.06
N ALA A 275 -52.45 7.20 24.91
CA ALA A 275 -52.87 7.21 26.31
C ALA A 275 -54.37 7.57 26.41
N PRO A 276 -55.22 6.79 27.11
CA PRO A 276 -56.62 7.15 27.28
C PRO A 276 -56.79 8.25 28.35
N ALA A 277 -57.84 9.06 28.14
CA ALA A 277 -58.21 10.26 28.90
C ALA A 277 -58.53 9.99 30.38
N PRO A 278 -58.41 11.02 31.27
CA PRO A 278 -58.64 10.86 32.70
C PRO A 278 -60.13 10.67 33.02
N SER A 279 -60.45 9.65 33.81
CA SER A 279 -61.77 9.39 34.35
C SER A 279 -62.14 10.42 35.42
N SER A 280 -63.18 11.21 35.19
CA SER A 280 -63.84 12.04 36.20
C SER A 280 -64.74 11.19 37.11
N GLU A 281 -64.69 11.51 38.41
CA GLU A 281 -65.42 10.91 39.53
C GLU A 281 -66.95 10.84 39.35
N PRO A 282 -67.64 9.91 40.05
CA PRO A 282 -69.04 10.09 40.41
C PRO A 282 -69.20 10.51 41.87
N LYS A 283 -70.02 11.56 42.04
CA LYS A 283 -70.60 12.04 43.30
C LYS A 283 -71.36 10.93 44.02
N THR A 284 -71.23 10.85 45.34
CA THR A 284 -72.14 10.08 46.20
C THR A 284 -72.98 11.08 46.99
N GLU A 285 -74.28 11.15 46.66
CA GLU A 285 -75.32 11.71 47.52
C GLU A 285 -75.71 10.65 48.57
N GLN A 286 -75.71 11.02 49.85
CA GLN A 286 -76.43 10.30 50.90
C GLN A 286 -77.04 11.32 51.86
N GLU A 287 -78.38 11.36 51.90
CA GLU A 287 -79.20 11.97 52.95
C GLU A 287 -80.27 10.97 53.40
N ALA A 288 -80.81 11.23 54.60
CA ALA A 288 -81.80 10.49 55.41
C ALA A 288 -81.18 9.45 56.39
N ASP A 289 -80.96 9.79 57.66
CA ASP A 289 -81.92 10.02 58.77
C ASP A 289 -82.40 8.71 59.43
N GLY A 290 -82.35 8.66 60.77
CA GLY A 290 -82.78 7.50 61.55
C GLY A 290 -82.10 7.35 62.92
N THR A 291 -82.63 8.06 63.92
CA THR A 291 -82.32 7.97 65.36
C THR A 291 -82.79 6.67 66.02
N GLN A 292 -82.06 6.19 67.05
CA GLN A 292 -82.46 5.44 68.29
C GLN A 292 -81.26 4.57 68.74
N VAL A 293 -80.73 4.51 69.97
CA VAL A 293 -81.08 4.93 71.34
C VAL A 293 -79.78 5.34 72.04
#